data_AF-A0A8H9R0Z4-F1
#
_entry.id   AF-A0A8H9R0Z4-F1
#
_cell.length_a   1.000
_cell.length_b   1.000
_cell.length_c   1.000
_cell.angle_alpha   90.00
_cell.angle_beta   90.00
_cell.angle_gamma   90.00
#
_symmetry.space_group_name_H-M   'P 1'
#
loop_
_entity.id
_entity.type
_entity.pdbx_description
1 polymer ?
#
loop_
_entity_poly.entity_id
_entity_poly.type
_entity_poly.pdbx_seq_one_letter_code
_entity_poly.pdbx_strand_id
1 'polypeptide(L)'
;MSKRKRFKLITTITLIFTFLLTNIKVFAVEINSTEAESYLNYNSPTWGKVLPIGNHRYYAPDLRTCYCLNTGALNPTGQDYTEEISLDGGIETIIYWGYPARDGSEWGISADEYRYCTQLAIWAYQKEAGLSRGLVRSRLQDGTVPLSRLKPVIDFLVEKGLNKELPTFFEVTPSNIVAHQEGDYFVSEPIKLKSDYEFKDAKVTIKSSSNPGLKDVVKIKDMDGDERNTYNSNESFRVYIPIDAETGDIKIDAKATVELPASLAYATPVVGKQDMSLVNISPQAMNKDNVTVSWTGLNGAVQVIKKGDDGKLLTGAKFVLKNANGENVAEATSQDGKAVFNDIRPAEYTIHEVEAPQGYLVTNPVNVTVKSNKVSIAKMTDTQIKGRIQVLKVDEETGEPLEGASFDIEDKTTGKVVENITTGVDGRATSGLLPFRDYIVRETKAPNKYVLNGKEYEVSITEHMQTIEITHSNRIIKGRVAVKKTDSEIADLNLEGAEFTIYDNNKNS
;
A
#
# COMPACT_ATOMS: atom_id res chain seq x y z
N MET A 1 -0.19 33.68 -30.15
CA MET A 1 -1.43 32.88 -30.28
C MET A 1 -1.11 31.53 -30.93
N SER A 2 -0.81 30.50 -30.12
CA SER A 2 -0.50 29.16 -30.61
C SER A 2 -1.68 28.23 -30.31
N LYS A 3 -2.36 27.75 -31.35
CA LYS A 3 -3.50 26.82 -31.26
C LYS A 3 -2.99 25.42 -30.90
N ARG A 4 -3.11 25.01 -29.64
CA ARG A 4 -2.99 23.60 -29.24
C ARG A 4 -4.20 22.81 -29.76
N LYS A 5 -3.98 21.95 -30.77
CA LYS A 5 -4.92 20.90 -31.14
C LYS A 5 -4.90 19.82 -30.04
N ARG A 6 -6.05 19.61 -29.37
CA ARG A 6 -6.28 18.47 -28.49
C ARG A 6 -6.46 17.22 -29.34
N PHE A 7 -5.55 16.27 -29.25
CA PHE A 7 -5.76 14.90 -29.72
C PHE A 7 -6.63 14.17 -28.68
N LYS A 8 -7.87 13.81 -29.05
CA LYS A 8 -8.64 12.79 -28.33
C LYS A 8 -8.14 11.43 -28.83
N LEU A 9 -7.47 10.69 -27.95
CA LEU A 9 -7.11 9.28 -28.18
C LEU A 9 -8.38 8.46 -27.98
N ILE A 10 -9.04 8.07 -29.07
CA ILE A 10 -10.08 7.05 -29.06
C ILE A 10 -9.34 5.72 -29.09
N THR A 11 -9.27 5.05 -27.95
CA THR A 11 -8.67 3.71 -27.84
C THR A 11 -9.66 2.71 -28.42
N THR A 12 -9.61 2.51 -29.73
CA THR A 12 -10.29 1.40 -30.40
C THR A 12 -9.59 0.11 -29.97
N ILE A 13 -10.26 -0.69 -29.13
CA ILE A 13 -9.81 -2.05 -28.79
C ILE A 13 -10.09 -2.92 -30.01
N THR A 14 -9.07 -3.10 -30.85
CA THR A 14 -9.11 -4.07 -31.95
C THR A 14 -8.84 -5.45 -31.37
N LEU A 15 -9.90 -6.23 -31.11
CA LEU A 15 -9.76 -7.67 -30.93
C LEU A 15 -9.32 -8.27 -32.27
N ILE A 16 -8.06 -8.65 -32.37
CA ILE A 16 -7.53 -9.38 -33.52
C ILE A 16 -7.86 -10.85 -33.29
N PHE A 17 -8.92 -11.34 -33.94
CA PHE A 17 -9.14 -12.77 -34.12
C PHE A 17 -8.21 -13.27 -35.22
N THR A 18 -7.09 -13.86 -34.85
CA THR A 18 -6.22 -14.59 -35.78
C THR A 18 -6.85 -15.96 -36.04
N PHE A 19 -7.69 -16.06 -37.07
CA PHE A 19 -8.10 -17.36 -37.62
C PHE A 19 -6.91 -17.98 -38.35
N LEU A 20 -6.30 -19.01 -37.76
CA LEU A 20 -5.42 -19.92 -38.48
C LEU A 20 -6.28 -20.77 -39.43
N LEU A 21 -6.32 -20.37 -40.70
CA LEU A 21 -6.82 -21.18 -41.81
C LEU A 21 -5.98 -22.46 -41.92
N THR A 22 -6.44 -23.53 -41.28
CA THR A 22 -6.07 -24.89 -41.63
C THR A 22 -7.17 -25.44 -42.53
N ASN A 23 -6.78 -26.06 -43.66
CA ASN A 23 -7.66 -26.63 -44.67
C ASN A 23 -8.90 -27.33 -44.09
N ILE A 24 -10.05 -26.67 -44.12
CA ILE A 24 -11.33 -27.24 -43.70
C ILE A 24 -11.90 -27.98 -44.90
N LYS A 25 -12.07 -29.31 -44.76
CA LYS A 25 -12.98 -30.07 -45.63
C LYS A 25 -14.34 -29.39 -45.56
N VAL A 26 -14.83 -28.87 -46.68
CA VAL A 26 -16.21 -28.38 -46.80
C VAL A 26 -17.12 -29.56 -46.46
N PHE A 27 -17.64 -29.60 -45.24
CA PHE A 27 -18.68 -30.55 -44.88
C PHE A 27 -19.97 -30.00 -45.47
N ALA A 28 -20.55 -30.74 -46.41
CA ALA A 28 -21.92 -30.53 -46.83
C ALA A 28 -22.82 -30.51 -45.60
N VAL A 29 -23.65 -29.45 -45.48
CA VAL A 29 -24.68 -29.38 -44.44
C VAL A 29 -26.02 -29.63 -45.11
N GLU A 30 -26.61 -30.78 -44.85
CA GLU A 30 -28.00 -31.04 -45.22
C GLU A 30 -28.90 -30.10 -44.42
N ILE A 31 -29.83 -29.41 -45.08
CA ILE A 31 -30.83 -28.59 -44.39
C ILE A 31 -32.22 -29.05 -44.80
N ASN A 32 -33.05 -29.32 -43.78
CA ASN A 32 -34.44 -29.71 -43.94
C ASN A 32 -35.38 -28.61 -43.45
N SER A 33 -36.61 -28.66 -43.95
CA SER A 33 -37.70 -27.81 -43.48
C SER A 33 -38.85 -28.67 -42.95
N THR A 34 -39.51 -28.19 -41.90
CA THR A 34 -40.67 -28.82 -41.29
C THR A 34 -41.80 -27.81 -41.27
N GLU A 35 -43.00 -28.21 -41.71
CA GLU A 35 -44.19 -27.38 -41.56
C GLU A 35 -44.49 -27.16 -40.08
N ALA A 36 -44.82 -25.92 -39.72
CA ALA A 36 -45.15 -25.51 -38.38
C ALA A 36 -46.19 -24.40 -38.39
N GLU A 37 -46.71 -24.07 -37.22
CA GLU A 37 -47.70 -23.02 -37.08
C GLU A 37 -47.17 -21.65 -37.54
N SER A 38 -47.99 -20.97 -38.34
CA SER A 38 -47.84 -19.55 -38.64
C SER A 38 -48.58 -18.73 -37.60
N TYR A 39 -47.84 -18.08 -36.70
CA TYR A 39 -48.45 -17.29 -35.64
C TYR A 39 -49.09 -15.99 -36.13
N LEU A 40 -48.53 -15.38 -37.18
CA LEU A 40 -49.03 -14.14 -37.78
C LEU A 40 -49.44 -14.34 -39.24
N ASN A 41 -50.28 -13.42 -39.70
CA ASN A 41 -50.64 -13.25 -41.10
C ASN A 41 -49.87 -12.09 -41.74
N TYR A 42 -49.78 -12.07 -43.06
CA TYR A 42 -49.13 -11.02 -43.84
C TYR A 42 -49.97 -10.60 -45.04
N ASN A 43 -50.22 -9.29 -45.15
CA ASN A 43 -50.87 -8.70 -46.32
C ASN A 43 -49.89 -8.66 -47.51
N SER A 44 -49.85 -9.76 -48.26
CA SER A 44 -48.86 -10.00 -49.29
C SER A 44 -49.07 -9.10 -50.52
N PRO A 45 -48.13 -8.20 -50.85
CA PRO A 45 -48.22 -7.44 -52.08
C PRO A 45 -48.06 -8.32 -53.33
N THR A 46 -47.40 -9.48 -53.20
CA THR A 46 -47.18 -10.43 -54.29
C THR A 46 -48.48 -11.14 -54.69
N TRP A 47 -49.32 -11.51 -53.71
CA TRP A 47 -50.53 -12.30 -53.95
C TRP A 47 -51.82 -11.50 -53.84
N GLY A 48 -51.76 -10.23 -53.41
CA GLY A 48 -52.93 -9.36 -53.26
C GLY A 48 -53.92 -9.82 -52.18
N LYS A 49 -53.48 -10.69 -51.26
CA LYS A 49 -54.31 -11.23 -50.17
C LYS A 49 -53.51 -11.45 -48.90
N VAL A 50 -54.23 -11.55 -47.78
CA VAL A 50 -53.67 -11.90 -46.47
C VAL A 50 -53.41 -13.39 -46.42
N LEU A 51 -52.19 -13.79 -46.06
CA LEU A 51 -51.75 -15.18 -45.97
C LEU A 51 -50.98 -15.44 -44.68
N PRO A 52 -51.01 -16.66 -44.13
CA PRO A 52 -50.08 -17.05 -43.07
C PRO A 52 -48.63 -16.87 -43.52
N ILE A 53 -47.75 -16.41 -42.62
CA ILE A 53 -46.33 -16.21 -42.92
C ILE A 53 -45.45 -17.01 -41.96
N GLY A 54 -44.30 -17.48 -42.44
CA GLY A 54 -43.32 -18.21 -41.63
C GLY A 54 -43.81 -19.58 -41.13
N ASN A 55 -44.56 -20.32 -41.95
CA ASN A 55 -45.12 -21.64 -41.63
C ASN A 55 -44.08 -22.78 -41.65
N HIS A 56 -42.78 -22.47 -41.66
CA HIS A 56 -41.73 -23.48 -41.68
C HIS A 56 -40.68 -23.21 -40.61
N ARG A 57 -40.08 -24.30 -40.14
CA ARG A 57 -38.89 -24.32 -39.30
C ARG A 57 -37.80 -25.06 -40.06
N TYR A 58 -36.57 -24.59 -39.96
CA TYR A 58 -35.42 -25.12 -40.70
C TYR A 58 -34.37 -25.63 -39.72
N TYR A 59 -33.84 -26.81 -40.00
CA TYR A 59 -32.87 -27.50 -39.14
C TYR A 59 -31.83 -28.26 -39.96
N ALA A 60 -30.62 -28.37 -39.42
CA ALA A 60 -29.66 -29.39 -39.81
C ALA A 60 -30.04 -30.75 -39.16
N PRO A 61 -29.52 -31.90 -39.64
CA PRO A 61 -29.79 -33.23 -39.07
C PRO A 61 -29.53 -33.36 -37.57
N ASP A 62 -28.59 -32.56 -37.03
CA ASP A 62 -28.26 -32.49 -35.61
C ASP A 62 -29.13 -31.51 -34.81
N LEU A 63 -30.25 -31.08 -35.39
CA LEU A 63 -31.24 -30.16 -34.82
C LEU A 63 -30.76 -28.72 -34.59
N ARG A 64 -29.57 -28.35 -35.10
CA ARG A 64 -29.18 -26.94 -35.12
C ARG A 64 -30.16 -26.12 -35.94
N THR A 65 -30.50 -24.95 -35.42
CA THR A 65 -31.49 -24.08 -36.03
C THR A 65 -30.91 -23.39 -37.25
N CYS A 66 -31.70 -23.36 -38.32
CA CYS A 66 -31.41 -22.58 -39.50
C CYS A 66 -32.44 -21.45 -39.70
N TYR A 67 -31.97 -20.34 -40.27
CA TYR A 67 -32.78 -19.21 -40.70
C TYR A 67 -32.69 -18.99 -42.20
N CYS A 68 -33.83 -18.78 -42.82
CA CYS A 68 -33.94 -18.41 -44.22
C CYS A 68 -33.43 -16.98 -44.44
N LEU A 69 -32.56 -16.79 -45.44
CA LEU A 69 -32.00 -15.50 -45.82
C LEU A 69 -32.66 -14.89 -47.08
N ASN A 70 -33.59 -15.58 -47.73
CA ASN A 70 -34.28 -15.06 -48.92
C ASN A 70 -35.78 -15.26 -48.77
N THR A 71 -36.48 -14.19 -48.44
CA THR A 71 -37.95 -14.20 -48.38
C THR A 71 -38.56 -14.78 -49.66
N GLY A 72 -39.45 -15.75 -49.47
CA GLY A 72 -40.30 -16.42 -50.47
C GLY A 72 -39.61 -17.03 -51.69
N ALA A 73 -38.35 -17.46 -51.54
CA ALA A 73 -37.83 -18.58 -52.31
C ALA A 73 -38.39 -19.91 -51.76
N LEU A 74 -38.26 -21.01 -52.50
CA LEU A 74 -38.76 -22.33 -52.11
C LEU A 74 -37.97 -22.90 -50.92
N ASN A 75 -38.64 -23.63 -50.04
CA ASN A 75 -38.01 -24.22 -48.86
C ASN A 75 -36.97 -25.30 -49.23
N PRO A 76 -35.92 -25.48 -48.43
CA PRO A 76 -35.02 -26.61 -48.56
C PRO A 76 -35.74 -27.94 -48.27
N THR A 77 -35.34 -29.00 -48.97
CA THR A 77 -35.96 -30.34 -48.88
C THR A 77 -34.90 -31.43 -48.66
N GLY A 78 -33.84 -31.11 -47.90
CA GLY A 78 -32.76 -32.06 -47.59
C GLY A 78 -31.62 -32.06 -48.61
N GLN A 79 -31.32 -30.91 -49.21
CA GLN A 79 -30.14 -30.79 -50.07
C GLN A 79 -28.91 -30.32 -49.29
N ASP A 80 -27.73 -30.66 -49.81
CA ASP A 80 -26.42 -30.36 -49.23
C ASP A 80 -25.94 -28.94 -49.57
N TYR A 81 -25.84 -28.08 -48.56
CA TYR A 81 -25.25 -26.75 -48.67
C TYR A 81 -23.74 -26.83 -48.53
N THR A 82 -22.99 -26.41 -49.55
CA THR A 82 -21.52 -26.49 -49.60
C THR A 82 -20.83 -25.14 -49.82
N GLU A 83 -21.56 -24.12 -50.27
CA GLU A 83 -20.98 -22.80 -50.58
C GLU A 83 -21.29 -21.82 -49.45
N GLU A 84 -20.28 -21.50 -48.64
CA GLU A 84 -20.40 -20.49 -47.59
C GLU A 84 -20.42 -19.08 -48.20
N ILE A 85 -21.31 -18.22 -47.70
CA ILE A 85 -21.46 -16.82 -48.10
C ILE A 85 -21.32 -15.90 -46.88
N SER A 86 -20.96 -14.64 -47.12
CA SER A 86 -20.90 -13.65 -46.05
C SER A 86 -22.27 -13.34 -45.47
N LEU A 87 -22.38 -13.35 -44.15
CA LEU A 87 -23.57 -12.92 -43.43
C LEU A 87 -23.47 -11.42 -43.08
N ASP A 88 -24.58 -10.69 -43.21
CA ASP A 88 -24.60 -9.27 -42.85
C ASP A 88 -24.59 -9.11 -41.31
N GLY A 89 -23.77 -8.19 -40.81
CA GLY A 89 -23.58 -8.01 -39.37
C GLY A 89 -24.83 -7.58 -38.59
N GLY A 90 -25.84 -7.00 -39.24
CA GLY A 90 -27.13 -6.75 -38.59
C GLY A 90 -27.97 -8.02 -38.43
N ILE A 91 -27.86 -8.97 -39.36
CA ILE A 91 -28.45 -10.31 -39.21
C ILE A 91 -27.73 -11.07 -38.09
N GLU A 92 -26.40 -11.01 -38.02
CA GLU A 92 -25.64 -11.57 -36.89
C GLU A 92 -26.09 -10.95 -35.55
N THR A 93 -26.27 -9.63 -35.51
CA THR A 93 -26.77 -8.92 -34.32
C THR A 93 -28.17 -9.40 -33.92
N ILE A 94 -29.07 -9.61 -34.88
CA ILE A 94 -30.39 -10.20 -34.60
C ILE A 94 -30.25 -11.58 -33.98
N ILE A 95 -29.31 -12.41 -34.44
CA ILE A 95 -29.11 -13.76 -33.90
C ILE A 95 -28.51 -13.69 -32.48
N TYR A 96 -27.63 -12.73 -32.18
CA TYR A 96 -27.11 -12.52 -30.82
C TYR A 96 -28.19 -12.11 -29.81
N TRP A 97 -29.27 -11.50 -30.25
CA TRP A 97 -30.42 -11.19 -29.38
C TRP A 97 -31.53 -12.23 -29.48
N GLY A 98 -31.64 -12.91 -30.62
CA GLY A 98 -32.72 -13.83 -30.96
C GLY A 98 -32.48 -15.28 -30.55
N TYR A 99 -33.30 -16.17 -31.07
CA TYR A 99 -33.18 -17.61 -30.85
C TYR A 99 -32.05 -18.21 -31.72
N PRO A 100 -31.25 -19.18 -31.24
CA PRO A 100 -31.34 -19.87 -29.95
C PRO A 100 -30.49 -19.26 -28.84
N ALA A 101 -29.90 -18.07 -29.04
CA ALA A 101 -29.12 -17.40 -27.99
C ALA A 101 -29.97 -17.12 -26.74
N ARG A 102 -31.26 -16.88 -26.96
CA ARG A 102 -32.30 -16.76 -25.93
C ARG A 102 -33.55 -17.51 -26.36
N ASP A 103 -34.40 -17.86 -25.40
CA ASP A 103 -35.64 -18.60 -25.64
C ASP A 103 -36.89 -17.70 -25.67
N GLY A 104 -36.75 -16.40 -25.42
CA GLY A 104 -37.85 -15.43 -25.43
C GLY A 104 -38.71 -15.45 -24.17
N SER A 105 -38.31 -16.18 -23.13
CA SER A 105 -38.98 -16.21 -21.83
C SER A 105 -39.07 -14.81 -21.20
N GLU A 106 -38.12 -13.91 -21.46
CA GLU A 106 -38.16 -12.52 -20.99
C GLU A 106 -39.29 -11.70 -21.61
N TRP A 107 -39.82 -12.16 -22.75
CA TRP A 107 -40.97 -11.58 -23.44
C TRP A 107 -42.28 -12.31 -23.11
N GLY A 108 -42.26 -13.33 -22.25
CA GLY A 108 -43.43 -14.13 -21.91
C GLY A 108 -43.99 -14.95 -23.08
N ILE A 109 -43.12 -15.34 -24.03
CA ILE A 109 -43.47 -16.16 -25.18
C ILE A 109 -42.67 -17.46 -25.19
N SER A 110 -43.13 -18.44 -25.96
CA SER A 110 -42.44 -19.72 -26.09
C SER A 110 -41.19 -19.61 -26.97
N ALA A 111 -40.27 -20.58 -26.81
CA ALA A 111 -39.09 -20.70 -27.65
C ALA A 111 -39.42 -20.76 -29.16
N ASP A 112 -40.51 -21.42 -29.55
CA ASP A 112 -40.91 -21.46 -30.96
C ASP A 112 -41.47 -20.13 -31.47
N GLU A 113 -42.25 -19.42 -30.64
CA GLU A 113 -42.69 -18.04 -30.94
C GLU A 113 -41.49 -17.10 -31.06
N TYR A 114 -40.46 -17.22 -30.21
CA TYR A 114 -39.27 -16.39 -30.28
C TYR A 114 -38.39 -16.71 -31.50
N ARG A 115 -38.22 -18.00 -31.81
CA ARG A 115 -37.61 -18.48 -33.05
C ARG A 115 -38.34 -17.93 -34.27
N TYR A 116 -39.67 -17.96 -34.26
CA TYR A 116 -40.50 -17.40 -35.32
C TYR A 116 -40.30 -15.88 -35.46
N CYS A 117 -40.33 -15.14 -34.36
CA CYS A 117 -40.04 -13.70 -34.35
C CYS A 117 -38.64 -13.40 -34.89
N THR A 118 -37.64 -14.20 -34.55
CA THR A 118 -36.27 -14.06 -35.05
C THR A 118 -36.23 -14.20 -36.57
N GLN A 119 -36.92 -15.20 -37.14
CA GLN A 119 -37.01 -15.37 -38.60
C GLN A 119 -37.68 -14.16 -39.29
N LEU A 120 -38.78 -13.65 -38.73
CA LEU A 120 -39.47 -12.49 -39.28
C LEU A 120 -38.63 -11.21 -39.15
N ALA A 121 -37.89 -11.06 -38.06
CA ALA A 121 -36.98 -9.93 -37.83
C ALA A 121 -35.84 -9.93 -38.86
N ILE A 122 -35.24 -11.08 -39.17
CA ILE A 122 -34.22 -11.19 -40.23
C ILE A 122 -34.79 -10.67 -41.56
N TRP A 123 -35.97 -11.14 -41.95
CA TRP A 123 -36.60 -10.71 -43.20
C TRP A 123 -37.01 -9.24 -43.22
N ALA A 124 -37.48 -8.71 -42.09
CA ALA A 124 -37.81 -7.29 -41.93
C ALA A 124 -36.56 -6.41 -42.02
N TYR A 125 -35.51 -6.78 -41.30
CA TYR A 125 -34.22 -6.12 -41.34
C TYR A 125 -33.66 -6.09 -42.76
N GLN A 126 -33.67 -7.22 -43.48
CA GLN A 126 -33.20 -7.26 -44.87
C GLN A 126 -33.95 -6.29 -45.79
N LYS A 127 -35.24 -6.07 -45.56
CA LYS A 127 -36.01 -5.06 -46.29
C LYS A 127 -35.55 -3.65 -45.93
N GLU A 128 -35.45 -3.36 -44.64
CA GLU A 128 -35.16 -2.01 -44.13
C GLU A 128 -33.71 -1.59 -44.37
N ALA A 129 -32.78 -2.55 -44.33
CA ALA A 129 -31.37 -2.36 -44.70
C ALA A 129 -31.11 -2.40 -46.22
N GLY A 130 -32.14 -2.62 -47.04
CA GLY A 130 -32.02 -2.64 -48.51
C GLY A 130 -31.26 -3.84 -49.07
N LEU A 131 -31.13 -4.93 -48.30
CA LEU A 131 -30.41 -6.15 -48.67
C LEU A 131 -31.21 -7.05 -49.60
N SER A 132 -32.54 -7.11 -49.43
CA SER A 132 -33.41 -7.93 -50.27
C SER A 132 -34.85 -7.38 -50.31
N ARG A 133 -35.74 -8.07 -51.02
CA ARG A 133 -37.18 -7.70 -51.04
C ARG A 133 -37.83 -7.76 -49.65
N GLY A 134 -37.30 -8.63 -48.77
CA GLY A 134 -37.64 -8.82 -47.37
C GLY A 134 -39.14 -8.78 -47.01
N LEU A 135 -39.41 -8.45 -45.75
CA LEU A 135 -40.73 -8.33 -45.16
C LEU A 135 -40.99 -6.88 -44.74
N VAL A 136 -42.18 -6.34 -45.02
CA VAL A 136 -42.56 -4.99 -44.56
C VAL A 136 -43.37 -5.11 -43.27
N ARG A 137 -42.81 -4.68 -42.13
CA ARG A 137 -43.40 -4.89 -40.79
C ARG A 137 -44.84 -4.39 -40.65
N SER A 138 -45.17 -3.26 -41.28
CA SER A 138 -46.52 -2.66 -41.24
C SER A 138 -47.61 -3.48 -41.94
N ARG A 139 -47.23 -4.53 -42.69
CA ARG A 139 -48.16 -5.44 -43.37
C ARG A 139 -48.42 -6.73 -42.60
N LEU A 140 -47.80 -6.92 -41.44
CA LEU A 140 -48.13 -8.01 -40.52
C LEU A 140 -49.53 -7.78 -39.93
N GLN A 141 -50.26 -8.86 -39.71
CA GLN A 141 -51.62 -8.88 -39.17
C GLN A 141 -51.76 -10.02 -38.14
N ASP A 142 -52.83 -9.93 -37.34
CA ASP A 142 -53.20 -10.99 -36.40
C ASP A 142 -53.32 -12.34 -37.13
N GLY A 143 -52.74 -13.39 -36.53
CA GLY A 143 -52.87 -14.77 -36.97
C GLY A 143 -53.50 -15.60 -35.87
N THR A 144 -52.92 -16.78 -35.58
CA THR A 144 -53.31 -17.57 -34.42
C THR A 144 -52.88 -16.91 -33.10
N VAL A 145 -51.91 -15.99 -33.18
CA VAL A 145 -51.48 -15.12 -32.08
C VAL A 145 -51.75 -13.65 -32.46
N PRO A 146 -52.22 -12.80 -31.53
CA PRO A 146 -52.36 -11.37 -31.77
C PRO A 146 -51.03 -10.72 -32.16
N LEU A 147 -51.04 -9.85 -33.17
CA LEU A 147 -49.88 -9.11 -33.62
C LEU A 147 -49.25 -8.30 -32.47
N SER A 148 -50.08 -7.74 -31.58
CA SER A 148 -49.63 -6.99 -30.41
C SER A 148 -48.73 -7.79 -29.46
N ARG A 149 -48.81 -9.12 -29.47
CA ARG A 149 -47.97 -10.00 -28.63
C ARG A 149 -46.58 -10.22 -29.21
N LEU A 150 -46.47 -10.40 -30.53
CA LEU A 150 -45.20 -10.77 -31.18
C LEU A 150 -44.49 -9.59 -31.85
N LYS A 151 -45.22 -8.56 -32.28
CA LYS A 151 -44.66 -7.41 -32.97
C LYS A 151 -43.61 -6.64 -32.14
N PRO A 152 -43.78 -6.41 -30.83
CA PRO A 152 -42.74 -5.75 -30.02
C PRO A 152 -41.40 -6.49 -30.07
N VAL A 153 -41.43 -7.82 -30.07
CA VAL A 153 -40.24 -8.67 -30.15
C VAL A 153 -39.55 -8.53 -31.51
N ILE A 154 -40.34 -8.59 -32.59
CA ILE A 154 -39.83 -8.42 -33.96
C ILE A 154 -39.22 -7.03 -34.12
N ASP A 155 -39.89 -5.99 -33.62
CA ASP A 155 -39.41 -4.62 -33.68
C ASP A 155 -38.09 -4.46 -32.92
N PHE A 156 -38.01 -4.98 -31.69
CA PHE A 156 -36.79 -4.98 -30.89
C PHE A 156 -35.62 -5.62 -31.63
N LEU A 157 -35.79 -6.82 -32.18
CA LEU A 157 -34.71 -7.51 -32.90
C LEU A 157 -34.27 -6.73 -34.15
N VAL A 158 -35.22 -6.20 -34.94
CA VAL A 158 -34.92 -5.37 -36.11
C VAL A 158 -34.15 -4.12 -35.71
N GLU A 159 -34.55 -3.44 -34.65
CA GLU A 159 -33.86 -2.25 -34.14
C GLU A 159 -32.44 -2.56 -33.68
N LYS A 160 -32.22 -3.67 -32.97
CA LYS A 160 -30.86 -4.13 -32.63
C LYS A 160 -30.03 -4.39 -33.88
N GLY A 161 -30.59 -5.06 -34.87
CA GLY A 161 -29.93 -5.32 -36.16
C GLY A 161 -29.54 -4.04 -36.91
N LEU A 162 -30.48 -3.08 -37.05
CA LEU A 162 -30.24 -1.80 -37.72
C LEU A 162 -29.16 -0.97 -37.03
N ASN A 163 -29.16 -0.96 -35.70
CA ASN A 163 -28.17 -0.22 -34.91
C ASN A 163 -26.85 -0.98 -34.72
N LYS A 164 -26.78 -2.26 -35.12
CA LYS A 164 -25.67 -3.18 -34.84
C LYS A 164 -25.28 -3.17 -33.36
N GLU A 165 -26.29 -3.10 -32.49
CA GLU A 165 -26.12 -2.99 -31.06
C GLU A 165 -25.93 -4.39 -30.46
N LEU A 166 -24.67 -4.77 -30.22
CA LEU A 166 -24.34 -6.07 -29.64
C LEU A 166 -24.73 -6.15 -28.16
N PRO A 167 -25.13 -7.34 -27.66
CA PRO A 167 -25.29 -7.57 -26.23
C PRO A 167 -23.94 -7.50 -25.50
N THR A 168 -24.02 -7.27 -24.19
CA THR A 168 -22.87 -7.34 -23.30
C THR A 168 -22.49 -8.80 -23.09
N PHE A 169 -21.48 -9.31 -23.81
CA PHE A 169 -21.08 -10.71 -23.66
C PHE A 169 -20.36 -10.97 -22.32
N PHE A 170 -19.42 -10.12 -21.94
CA PHE A 170 -18.72 -10.18 -20.65
C PHE A 170 -18.02 -8.84 -20.38
N GLU A 171 -18.42 -8.17 -19.32
CA GLU A 171 -17.79 -6.93 -18.85
C GLU A 171 -17.49 -7.05 -17.36
N VAL A 172 -16.38 -6.46 -16.92
CA VAL A 172 -16.09 -6.27 -15.49
C VAL A 172 -15.99 -4.79 -15.20
N THR A 173 -16.81 -4.33 -14.26
CA THR A 173 -16.99 -2.89 -14.01
C THR A 173 -17.29 -2.62 -12.53
N PRO A 174 -16.73 -1.54 -11.94
CA PRO A 174 -15.75 -0.62 -12.53
C PRO A 174 -14.39 -1.28 -12.84
N SER A 175 -13.59 -0.65 -13.72
CA SER A 175 -12.27 -1.15 -14.12
C SER A 175 -11.11 -0.45 -13.42
N ASN A 176 -11.33 0.72 -12.83
CA ASN A 176 -10.36 1.41 -11.98
C ASN A 176 -11.05 1.76 -10.67
N ILE A 177 -10.55 1.22 -9.57
CA ILE A 177 -11.15 1.34 -8.26
C ILE A 177 -10.09 1.86 -7.30
N VAL A 178 -10.47 2.82 -6.46
CA VAL A 178 -9.68 3.22 -5.30
C VAL A 178 -10.34 2.58 -4.08
N ALA A 179 -9.63 1.70 -3.39
CA ALA A 179 -10.10 1.07 -2.17
C ALA A 179 -9.98 2.05 -0.99
N HIS A 180 -10.93 1.97 -0.06
CA HIS A 180 -10.99 2.80 1.14
C HIS A 180 -10.86 1.96 2.40
N GLN A 181 -10.47 2.60 3.50
CA GLN A 181 -10.27 1.92 4.77
C GLN A 181 -11.62 1.46 5.36
N GLU A 182 -11.70 0.17 5.70
CA GLU A 182 -12.78 -0.44 6.49
C GLU A 182 -12.17 -1.44 7.49
N GLY A 183 -12.17 -1.10 8.78
CA GLY A 183 -11.58 -1.94 9.81
C GLY A 183 -10.09 -2.22 9.55
N ASP A 184 -9.74 -3.50 9.49
CA ASP A 184 -8.37 -3.99 9.28
C ASP A 184 -7.99 -4.14 7.79
N TYR A 185 -8.76 -3.57 6.87
CA TYR A 185 -8.54 -3.68 5.43
C TYR A 185 -8.73 -2.33 4.70
N PHE A 186 -8.09 -2.20 3.54
CA PHE A 186 -8.59 -1.38 2.44
C PHE A 186 -9.53 -2.25 1.58
N VAL A 187 -10.74 -1.78 1.35
CA VAL A 187 -11.80 -2.53 0.68
C VAL A 187 -12.21 -1.81 -0.60
N SER A 188 -12.32 -2.56 -1.70
CA SER A 188 -12.82 -2.01 -2.96
C SER A 188 -14.33 -1.78 -2.90
N GLU A 189 -14.82 -0.82 -3.69
CA GLU A 189 -16.23 -0.84 -4.10
C GLU A 189 -16.59 -2.16 -4.81
N PRO A 190 -17.88 -2.53 -4.87
CA PRO A 190 -18.31 -3.75 -5.56
C PRO A 190 -17.89 -3.76 -7.03
N ILE A 191 -17.21 -4.83 -7.44
CA ILE A 191 -16.80 -5.10 -8.81
C ILE A 191 -17.78 -6.11 -9.39
N LYS A 192 -18.49 -5.74 -10.46
CA LYS A 192 -19.57 -6.53 -11.05
C LYS A 192 -19.13 -7.20 -12.34
N LEU A 193 -19.44 -8.49 -12.47
CA LEU A 193 -19.32 -9.25 -13.72
C LEU A 193 -20.63 -9.11 -14.52
N LYS A 194 -20.71 -8.18 -15.46
CA LYS A 194 -21.93 -7.93 -16.25
C LYS A 194 -21.97 -8.80 -17.51
N SER A 195 -23.12 -9.40 -17.76
CA SER A 195 -23.42 -10.05 -19.05
C SER A 195 -24.92 -10.13 -19.30
N ASP A 196 -25.27 -10.00 -20.57
CA ASP A 196 -26.59 -10.27 -21.15
C ASP A 196 -26.80 -11.77 -21.43
N TYR A 197 -25.79 -12.60 -21.16
CA TYR A 197 -25.79 -14.05 -21.24
C TYR A 197 -25.58 -14.67 -19.85
N GLU A 198 -26.11 -15.87 -19.67
CA GLU A 198 -25.79 -16.67 -18.50
C GLU A 198 -24.41 -17.33 -18.64
N PHE A 199 -23.62 -17.27 -17.57
CA PHE A 199 -22.43 -18.08 -17.40
C PHE A 199 -22.30 -18.47 -15.93
N LYS A 200 -21.57 -19.55 -15.71
CA LYS A 200 -21.22 -20.05 -14.37
C LYS A 200 -19.72 -20.09 -14.20
N ASP A 201 -19.30 -20.09 -12.94
CA ASP A 201 -17.91 -20.34 -12.54
C ASP A 201 -16.87 -19.41 -13.17
N ALA A 202 -17.22 -18.13 -13.41
CA ALA A 202 -16.25 -17.14 -13.84
C ALA A 202 -15.18 -16.97 -12.76
N LYS A 203 -13.94 -17.25 -13.14
CA LYS A 203 -12.80 -17.28 -12.23
C LYS A 203 -12.17 -15.90 -12.12
N VAL A 204 -12.12 -15.36 -10.91
CA VAL A 204 -11.52 -14.07 -10.57
C VAL A 204 -10.21 -14.32 -9.81
N THR A 205 -9.11 -13.75 -10.30
CA THR A 205 -7.78 -13.95 -9.71
C THR A 205 -6.95 -12.68 -9.69
N ILE A 206 -5.95 -12.62 -8.80
CA ILE A 206 -4.97 -11.53 -8.78
C ILE A 206 -3.89 -11.81 -9.83
N LYS A 207 -3.89 -11.04 -10.91
CA LYS A 207 -2.91 -11.15 -12.00
C LYS A 207 -1.54 -10.67 -11.56
N SER A 208 -1.48 -9.48 -10.98
CA SER A 208 -0.24 -8.82 -10.56
C SER A 208 -0.50 -7.87 -9.39
N SER A 209 0.56 -7.54 -8.65
CA SER A 209 0.55 -6.51 -7.62
C SER A 209 1.82 -5.68 -7.75
N SER A 210 1.74 -4.39 -7.40
CA SER A 210 2.91 -3.53 -7.21
C SER A 210 3.83 -4.03 -6.09
N ASN A 211 3.29 -4.78 -5.11
CA ASN A 211 4.06 -5.46 -4.07
C ASN A 211 3.82 -6.98 -4.17
N PRO A 212 4.82 -7.77 -4.64
CA PRO A 212 4.65 -9.20 -4.87
C PRO A 212 4.13 -10.00 -3.68
N GLY A 213 4.47 -9.59 -2.45
CA GLY A 213 4.04 -10.26 -1.22
C GLY A 213 2.55 -10.13 -0.90
N LEU A 214 1.81 -9.26 -1.61
CA LEU A 214 0.38 -9.05 -1.38
C LEU A 214 -0.51 -10.14 -1.98
N LYS A 215 -0.03 -10.90 -2.97
CA LYS A 215 -0.87 -11.88 -3.69
C LYS A 215 -1.47 -12.95 -2.79
N ASP A 216 -0.74 -13.34 -1.74
CA ASP A 216 -1.13 -14.44 -0.84
C ASP A 216 -1.99 -13.98 0.33
N VAL A 217 -2.10 -12.67 0.56
CA VAL A 217 -2.81 -12.09 1.73
C VAL A 217 -4.05 -11.27 1.34
N VAL A 218 -4.14 -10.82 0.09
CA VAL A 218 -5.33 -10.15 -0.44
C VAL A 218 -6.45 -11.17 -0.60
N LYS A 219 -7.64 -10.80 -0.15
CA LYS A 219 -8.83 -11.66 -0.21
C LYS A 219 -9.82 -11.13 -1.23
N ILE A 220 -10.44 -12.05 -1.97
CA ILE A 220 -11.58 -11.75 -2.83
C ILE A 220 -12.79 -12.38 -2.17
N LYS A 221 -13.80 -11.57 -1.90
CA LYS A 221 -15.01 -12.00 -1.21
C LYS A 221 -16.25 -11.64 -2.00
N ASP A 222 -17.29 -12.44 -1.85
CA ASP A 222 -18.61 -12.08 -2.36
C ASP A 222 -19.25 -10.96 -1.51
N MET A 223 -20.50 -10.62 -1.83
CA MET A 223 -21.24 -9.56 -1.17
C MET A 223 -21.75 -9.94 0.23
N ASP A 224 -21.75 -11.22 0.57
CA ASP A 224 -22.11 -11.75 1.90
C ASP A 224 -20.88 -11.85 2.83
N GLY A 225 -19.67 -11.71 2.26
CA GLY A 225 -18.41 -11.66 2.99
C GLY A 225 -17.63 -12.98 2.98
N ASP A 226 -18.10 -13.97 2.23
CA ASP A 226 -17.46 -15.28 2.08
C ASP A 226 -16.32 -15.20 1.06
N GLU A 227 -15.18 -15.82 1.40
CA GLU A 227 -14.01 -15.83 0.54
C GLU A 227 -14.19 -16.85 -0.58
N ARG A 228 -14.30 -16.37 -1.82
CA ARG A 228 -14.43 -17.20 -3.02
C ARG A 228 -13.90 -16.51 -4.26
N ASN A 229 -13.55 -17.30 -5.27
CA ASN A 229 -12.93 -16.83 -6.51
C ASN A 229 -13.69 -17.24 -7.79
N THR A 230 -14.90 -17.78 -7.65
CA THR A 230 -15.80 -18.17 -8.74
C THR A 230 -17.14 -17.48 -8.59
N TYR A 231 -17.67 -16.98 -9.70
CA TYR A 231 -18.86 -16.14 -9.73
C TYR A 231 -19.74 -16.44 -10.96
N ASN A 232 -21.05 -16.29 -10.81
CA ASN A 232 -22.01 -16.39 -11.90
C ASN A 232 -22.18 -15.05 -12.60
N SER A 233 -22.90 -15.06 -13.73
CA SER A 233 -23.24 -13.81 -14.43
C SER A 233 -24.00 -12.84 -13.52
N ASN A 234 -23.65 -11.57 -13.63
CA ASN A 234 -24.23 -10.46 -12.89
C ASN A 234 -24.00 -10.45 -11.37
N GLU A 235 -23.15 -11.34 -10.84
CA GLU A 235 -22.68 -11.25 -9.45
C GLU A 235 -21.63 -10.14 -9.26
N SER A 236 -21.40 -9.78 -8.00
CA SER A 236 -20.39 -8.82 -7.59
C SER A 236 -19.48 -9.39 -6.50
N PHE A 237 -18.27 -8.85 -6.46
CA PHE A 237 -17.27 -9.19 -5.45
C PHE A 237 -16.55 -7.94 -4.97
N ARG A 238 -15.86 -8.08 -3.84
CA ARG A 238 -14.99 -7.05 -3.28
C ARG A 238 -13.59 -7.61 -3.04
N VAL A 239 -12.63 -6.71 -3.05
CA VAL A 239 -11.22 -6.99 -2.82
C VAL A 239 -10.82 -6.38 -1.50
N TYR A 240 -10.17 -7.17 -0.65
CA TYR A 240 -9.75 -6.80 0.69
C TYR A 240 -8.23 -6.86 0.77
N ILE A 241 -7.59 -5.70 0.90
CA ILE A 241 -6.16 -5.52 1.03
C ILE A 241 -5.83 -5.26 2.51
N PRO A 242 -4.87 -5.94 3.14
CA PRO A 242 -4.52 -5.69 4.54
C PRO A 242 -4.20 -4.21 4.82
N ILE A 243 -4.63 -3.68 5.97
CA ILE A 243 -4.44 -2.26 6.33
C ILE A 243 -2.98 -1.84 6.50
N ASP A 244 -2.08 -2.78 6.75
CA ASP A 244 -0.63 -2.55 6.85
C ASP A 244 0.10 -2.67 5.50
N ALA A 245 -0.62 -2.82 4.40
CA ALA A 245 -0.05 -2.78 3.06
C ALA A 245 0.45 -1.36 2.71
N GLU A 246 1.65 -1.30 2.13
CA GLU A 246 2.19 -0.08 1.53
C GLU A 246 1.32 0.38 0.35
N THR A 247 1.38 1.68 0.03
CA THR A 247 0.68 2.26 -1.14
C THR A 247 0.96 1.47 -2.41
N GLY A 248 -0.09 1.15 -3.16
CA GLY A 248 0.07 0.33 -4.34
C GLY A 248 -1.21 0.07 -5.12
N ASP A 249 -1.09 -0.87 -6.04
CA ASP A 249 -2.19 -1.37 -6.85
C ASP A 249 -2.08 -2.88 -7.07
N ILE A 250 -3.24 -3.49 -7.36
CA ILE A 250 -3.34 -4.84 -7.88
C ILE A 250 -4.15 -4.85 -9.17
N LYS A 251 -3.81 -5.79 -10.06
CA LYS A 251 -4.59 -6.08 -11.26
C LYS A 251 -5.31 -7.41 -11.11
N ILE A 252 -6.57 -7.41 -11.50
CA ILE A 252 -7.46 -8.56 -11.41
C ILE A 252 -7.71 -9.10 -12.82
N ASP A 253 -7.67 -10.42 -12.93
CA ASP A 253 -7.98 -11.19 -14.12
C ASP A 253 -9.25 -11.98 -13.86
N ALA A 254 -10.30 -11.67 -14.63
CA ALA A 254 -11.58 -12.33 -14.58
C ALA A 254 -11.81 -13.07 -15.89
N LYS A 255 -12.00 -14.39 -15.80
CA LYS A 255 -12.17 -15.28 -16.94
C LYS A 255 -13.49 -16.01 -16.84
N ALA A 256 -14.25 -16.04 -17.92
CA ALA A 256 -15.50 -16.77 -18.01
C ALA A 256 -15.54 -17.59 -19.30
N THR A 257 -16.41 -18.61 -19.35
CA THR A 257 -16.81 -19.24 -20.60
C THR A 257 -18.26 -18.89 -20.83
N VAL A 258 -18.56 -18.25 -21.96
CA VAL A 258 -19.91 -17.82 -22.31
C VAL A 258 -20.34 -18.55 -23.58
N GLU A 259 -21.52 -19.17 -23.56
CA GLU A 259 -22.07 -19.82 -24.74
C GLU A 259 -22.70 -18.78 -25.67
N LEU A 260 -22.06 -18.58 -26.83
CA LEU A 260 -22.50 -17.58 -27.80
C LEU A 260 -22.95 -18.24 -29.10
N PRO A 261 -23.96 -17.68 -29.79
CA PRO A 261 -24.31 -18.12 -31.12
C PRO A 261 -23.22 -17.72 -32.12
N ALA A 262 -22.87 -18.63 -33.01
CA ALA A 262 -22.02 -18.42 -34.18
C ALA A 262 -22.82 -18.83 -35.42
N SER A 263 -22.94 -17.92 -36.38
CA SER A 263 -23.77 -18.12 -37.55
C SER A 263 -22.90 -18.32 -38.79
N LEU A 264 -23.19 -19.35 -39.57
CA LEU A 264 -22.60 -19.58 -40.88
C LEU A 264 -23.71 -19.45 -41.92
N ALA A 265 -23.47 -18.72 -43.01
CA ALA A 265 -24.45 -18.56 -44.08
C ALA A 265 -24.02 -19.35 -45.30
N TYR A 266 -24.97 -19.96 -46.00
CA TYR A 266 -24.73 -20.79 -47.17
C TYR A 266 -25.65 -20.43 -48.32
N ALA A 267 -25.07 -20.32 -49.52
CA ALA A 267 -25.84 -20.22 -50.75
C ALA A 267 -26.52 -21.55 -51.07
N THR A 268 -27.75 -21.47 -51.60
CA THR A 268 -28.44 -22.66 -52.07
C THR A 268 -27.73 -23.31 -53.27
N PRO A 269 -27.57 -24.64 -53.30
CA PRO A 269 -27.10 -25.35 -54.49
C PRO A 269 -28.21 -25.49 -55.56
N VAL A 270 -29.47 -25.21 -55.20
CA VAL A 270 -30.64 -25.34 -56.08
C VAL A 270 -31.23 -23.98 -56.38
N VAL A 271 -31.29 -23.62 -57.66
CA VAL A 271 -31.89 -22.37 -58.15
C VAL A 271 -33.34 -22.24 -57.67
N GLY A 272 -33.68 -21.07 -57.12
CA GLY A 272 -35.03 -20.77 -56.64
C GLY A 272 -35.35 -21.26 -55.23
N LYS A 273 -34.41 -21.93 -54.55
CA LYS A 273 -34.49 -22.24 -53.11
C LYS A 273 -33.79 -21.17 -52.25
N GLN A 274 -33.95 -21.26 -50.94
CA GLN A 274 -33.46 -20.29 -49.97
C GLN A 274 -31.99 -20.53 -49.63
N ASP A 275 -31.21 -19.45 -49.55
CA ASP A 275 -29.96 -19.40 -48.80
C ASP A 275 -30.28 -19.48 -47.31
N MET A 276 -29.40 -20.13 -46.55
CA MET A 276 -29.66 -20.50 -45.17
C MET A 276 -28.53 -20.06 -44.26
N SER A 277 -28.88 -19.52 -43.10
CA SER A 277 -27.94 -19.33 -41.99
C SER A 277 -28.12 -20.45 -40.98
N LEU A 278 -27.07 -21.22 -40.72
CA LEU A 278 -26.98 -22.23 -39.68
C LEU A 278 -26.42 -21.58 -38.41
N VAL A 279 -27.13 -21.72 -37.29
CA VAL A 279 -26.71 -21.16 -36.00
C VAL A 279 -26.21 -22.27 -35.10
N ASN A 280 -24.97 -22.14 -34.64
CA ASN A 280 -24.34 -23.04 -33.68
C ASN A 280 -24.11 -22.31 -32.36
N ILE A 281 -24.45 -22.93 -31.23
CA ILE A 281 -24.05 -22.41 -29.91
C ILE A 281 -22.69 -23.00 -29.58
N SER A 282 -21.72 -22.15 -29.24
CA SER A 282 -20.37 -22.61 -28.89
C SER A 282 -19.82 -21.86 -27.67
N PRO A 283 -19.08 -22.55 -26.80
CA PRO A 283 -18.42 -21.92 -25.66
C PRO A 283 -17.30 -21.00 -26.15
N GLN A 284 -17.33 -19.75 -25.71
CA GLN A 284 -16.33 -18.73 -26.00
C GLN A 284 -15.63 -18.32 -24.70
N ALA A 285 -14.29 -18.34 -24.72
CA ALA A 285 -13.49 -17.91 -23.58
C ALA A 285 -13.44 -16.37 -23.54
N MET A 286 -13.94 -15.81 -22.45
CA MET A 286 -13.94 -14.37 -22.18
C MET A 286 -12.86 -14.06 -21.15
N ASN A 287 -12.12 -12.97 -21.36
CA ASN A 287 -11.13 -12.49 -20.40
C ASN A 287 -11.19 -10.97 -20.23
N LYS A 288 -11.07 -10.52 -18.98
CA LYS A 288 -10.90 -9.12 -18.60
C LYS A 288 -9.77 -9.02 -17.58
N ASP A 289 -8.66 -8.42 -18.00
CA ASP A 289 -7.39 -8.44 -17.25
C ASP A 289 -6.84 -7.05 -16.91
N ASN A 290 -7.69 -6.03 -17.09
CA ASN A 290 -7.35 -4.62 -16.91
C ASN A 290 -8.13 -3.96 -15.77
N VAL A 291 -8.71 -4.75 -14.87
CA VAL A 291 -9.34 -4.24 -13.64
C VAL A 291 -8.25 -3.94 -12.63
N THR A 292 -8.14 -2.69 -12.22
CA THR A 292 -7.11 -2.21 -11.28
C THR A 292 -7.77 -1.73 -10.00
N VAL A 293 -7.30 -2.23 -8.86
CA VAL A 293 -7.68 -1.75 -7.53
C VAL A 293 -6.43 -1.12 -6.91
N SER A 294 -6.48 0.18 -6.63
CA SER A 294 -5.41 0.93 -5.98
C SER A 294 -5.81 1.42 -4.60
N TRP A 295 -4.83 1.68 -3.74
CA TRP A 295 -5.05 2.25 -2.40
C TRP A 295 -3.86 3.14 -2.02
N THR A 296 -4.07 3.99 -1.02
CA THR A 296 -3.00 4.74 -0.37
C THR A 296 -2.74 4.11 0.99
N GLY A 297 -1.54 3.54 1.16
CA GLY A 297 -1.12 2.93 2.41
C GLY A 297 -1.02 3.97 3.53
N LEU A 298 -1.24 3.52 4.76
CA LEU A 298 -1.13 4.39 5.93
C LEU A 298 0.34 4.68 6.24
N ASN A 299 0.56 5.88 6.79
CA ASN A 299 1.85 6.24 7.36
C ASN A 299 2.12 5.44 8.65
N GLY A 300 3.39 5.36 9.04
CA GLY A 300 3.84 4.75 10.29
C GLY A 300 4.29 5.79 11.31
N ALA A 301 4.89 5.30 12.38
CA ALA A 301 5.52 6.14 13.39
C ALA A 301 6.86 5.56 13.83
N VAL A 302 7.74 6.41 14.38
CA VAL A 302 8.99 6.01 15.02
C VAL A 302 8.96 6.45 16.46
N GLN A 303 9.26 5.54 17.39
CA GLN A 303 9.48 5.84 18.79
C GLN A 303 10.96 5.63 19.14
N VAL A 304 11.62 6.68 19.58
CA VAL A 304 12.96 6.61 20.17
C VAL A 304 12.81 6.33 21.66
N ILE A 305 13.51 5.30 22.15
CA ILE A 305 13.73 5.07 23.57
C ILE A 305 15.13 5.58 23.90
N LYS A 306 15.18 6.65 24.71
CA LYS A 306 16.40 7.37 25.05
C LYS A 306 16.84 7.07 26.47
N LYS A 307 18.08 6.58 26.62
CA LYS A 307 18.66 6.23 27.91
C LYS A 307 20.12 6.68 28.05
N GLY A 308 20.60 6.78 29.28
CA GLY A 308 22.02 6.91 29.60
C GLY A 308 22.75 5.55 29.56
N ASP A 309 24.07 5.60 29.57
CA ASP A 309 24.97 4.45 29.76
C ASP A 309 24.73 3.73 31.10
N ASP A 310 24.17 4.44 32.09
CA ASP A 310 23.69 3.91 33.37
C ASP A 310 22.29 3.25 33.30
N GLY A 311 21.63 3.27 32.14
CA GLY A 311 20.31 2.70 31.90
C GLY A 311 19.13 3.60 32.27
N LYS A 312 19.35 4.79 32.86
CA LYS A 312 18.26 5.72 33.18
C LYS A 312 17.66 6.33 31.93
N LEU A 313 16.35 6.53 31.94
CA LEU A 313 15.64 7.24 30.88
C LEU A 313 16.00 8.72 30.92
N LEU A 314 16.22 9.32 29.75
CA LEU A 314 16.66 10.72 29.64
C LEU A 314 15.57 11.59 28.99
N THR A 315 15.41 12.79 29.55
CA THR A 315 14.52 13.84 29.04
C THR A 315 15.38 14.97 28.47
N GLY A 316 14.92 15.61 27.39
CA GLY A 316 15.54 16.80 26.81
C GLY A 316 16.47 16.55 25.61
N ALA A 317 16.73 15.30 25.22
CA ALA A 317 17.42 15.01 23.96
C ALA A 317 16.57 15.47 22.78
N LYS A 318 17.14 16.22 21.83
CA LYS A 318 16.45 16.65 20.60
C LYS A 318 16.94 15.82 19.42
N PHE A 319 16.00 15.35 18.62
CA PHE A 319 16.23 14.49 17.49
C PHE A 319 15.69 15.09 16.20
N VAL A 320 16.37 14.79 15.10
CA VAL A 320 15.93 15.05 13.73
C VAL A 320 15.88 13.72 12.99
N LEU A 321 14.74 13.43 12.38
CA LEU A 321 14.58 12.31 11.45
C LEU A 321 14.92 12.79 10.04
N LYS A 322 15.83 12.09 9.36
CA LYS A 322 16.26 12.43 7.99
C LYS A 322 15.95 11.31 7.00
N ASN A 323 15.59 11.69 5.78
CA ASN A 323 15.38 10.74 4.68
C ASN A 323 16.71 10.34 4.01
N ALA A 324 16.65 9.44 3.01
CA ALA A 324 17.82 8.98 2.26
C ALA A 324 18.59 10.09 1.51
N ASN A 325 17.95 11.23 1.24
CA ASN A 325 18.59 12.40 0.61
C ASN A 325 19.28 13.31 1.64
N GLY A 326 19.17 13.00 2.94
CA GLY A 326 19.71 13.80 4.04
C GLY A 326 18.83 15.00 4.43
N GLU A 327 17.60 15.10 3.91
CA GLU A 327 16.66 16.17 4.23
C GLU A 327 15.97 15.91 5.58
N ASN A 328 15.73 16.97 6.36
CA ASN A 328 15.00 16.89 7.61
C ASN A 328 13.51 16.65 7.34
N VAL A 329 12.96 15.59 7.92
CA VAL A 329 11.58 15.16 7.72
C VAL A 329 10.71 15.56 8.91
N ALA A 330 11.22 15.36 10.11
CA ALA A 330 10.53 15.66 11.36
C ALA A 330 11.52 15.84 12.51
N GLU A 331 11.07 16.48 13.57
CA GLU A 331 11.85 16.70 14.80
C GLU A 331 11.05 16.23 16.01
N ALA A 332 11.73 15.72 17.03
CA ALA A 332 11.10 15.30 18.28
C ALA A 332 12.05 15.50 19.45
N THR A 333 11.50 15.80 20.63
CA THR A 333 12.28 15.88 21.87
C THR A 333 11.86 14.75 22.80
N SER A 334 12.83 14.14 23.48
CA SER A 334 12.53 13.11 24.47
C SER A 334 11.88 13.67 25.72
N GLN A 335 10.77 13.06 26.12
CA GLN A 335 10.12 13.24 27.41
C GLN A 335 9.99 11.87 28.06
N ASP A 336 10.41 11.75 29.32
CA ASP A 336 10.40 10.50 30.08
C ASP A 336 11.08 9.34 29.33
N GLY A 337 12.19 9.64 28.64
CA GLY A 337 12.93 8.68 27.82
C GLY A 337 12.30 8.32 26.48
N LYS A 338 11.26 9.01 26.03
CA LYS A 338 10.58 8.71 24.76
C LYS A 338 10.45 9.94 23.87
N ALA A 339 10.78 9.78 22.59
CA ALA A 339 10.46 10.76 21.55
C ALA A 339 9.70 10.06 20.42
N VAL A 340 8.67 10.68 19.84
CA VAL A 340 7.83 10.06 18.82
C VAL A 340 7.75 10.93 17.57
N PHE A 341 7.99 10.33 16.41
CA PHE A 341 7.74 10.90 15.09
C PHE A 341 6.48 10.23 14.53
N ASN A 342 5.39 10.98 14.38
CA ASN A 342 4.12 10.48 13.85
C ASN A 342 3.97 10.79 12.36
N ASP A 343 3.06 10.08 11.71
CA ASP A 343 2.66 10.33 10.31
C ASP A 343 3.84 10.30 9.32
N ILE A 344 4.76 9.35 9.53
CA ILE A 344 5.96 9.20 8.71
C ILE A 344 5.68 8.19 7.60
N ARG A 345 5.97 8.58 6.36
CA ARG A 345 5.83 7.68 5.20
C ARG A 345 6.70 6.43 5.37
N PRO A 346 6.24 5.25 4.94
CA PRO A 346 7.08 4.05 4.95
C PRO A 346 8.32 4.23 4.06
N ALA A 347 9.50 4.12 4.66
CA ALA A 347 10.81 4.18 4.02
C ALA A 347 11.93 3.92 5.05
N GLU A 348 13.18 3.91 4.59
CA GLU A 348 14.37 3.96 5.45
C GLU A 348 14.69 5.42 5.83
N TYR A 349 15.01 5.64 7.10
CA TYR A 349 15.39 6.93 7.66
C TYR A 349 16.60 6.82 8.58
N THR A 350 17.23 7.95 8.87
CA THR A 350 18.25 8.08 9.92
C THR A 350 17.78 9.03 11.02
N ILE A 351 17.97 8.64 12.27
CA ILE A 351 17.67 9.46 13.45
C ILE A 351 18.98 10.08 13.92
N HIS A 352 19.04 11.40 13.92
CA HIS A 352 20.17 12.16 14.44
C HIS A 352 19.78 12.77 15.78
N GLU A 353 20.56 12.52 16.82
CA GLU A 353 20.53 13.37 18.01
C GLU A 353 21.32 14.65 17.69
N VAL A 354 20.66 15.79 17.78
CA VAL A 354 21.27 17.10 17.48
C VAL A 354 21.61 17.88 18.74
N GLU A 355 20.98 17.53 19.86
CA GLU A 355 21.25 18.08 21.19
C GLU A 355 21.05 16.97 22.22
N ALA A 356 22.11 16.64 22.95
CA ALA A 356 22.05 15.66 24.02
C ALA A 356 21.40 16.27 25.28
N PRO A 357 20.81 15.46 26.16
CA PRO A 357 20.41 15.89 27.50
C PRO A 357 21.60 16.50 28.26
N GLN A 358 21.32 17.38 29.22
CA GLN A 358 22.36 17.98 30.05
C GLN A 358 23.21 16.92 30.75
N GLY A 359 24.54 17.06 30.62
CA GLY A 359 25.52 16.14 31.22
C GLY A 359 25.80 14.87 30.41
N TYR A 360 25.37 14.82 29.14
CA TYR A 360 25.60 13.69 28.24
C TYR A 360 26.25 14.13 26.92
N LEU A 361 26.92 13.19 26.28
CA LEU A 361 27.48 13.36 24.93
C LEU A 361 26.46 12.97 23.87
N VAL A 362 26.43 13.73 22.78
CA VAL A 362 25.64 13.40 21.58
C VAL A 362 26.08 12.04 21.05
N THR A 363 25.10 11.16 20.81
CA THR A 363 25.34 9.81 20.29
C THR A 363 25.31 9.75 18.77
N ASN A 364 25.84 8.66 18.20
CA ASN A 364 25.86 8.48 16.75
C ASN A 364 24.45 8.26 16.17
N PRO A 365 24.21 8.64 14.91
CA PRO A 365 22.93 8.41 14.26
C PRO A 365 22.57 6.93 14.16
N VAL A 366 21.26 6.63 14.16
CA VAL A 366 20.73 5.26 14.05
C VAL A 366 19.78 5.16 12.87
N ASN A 367 19.87 4.08 12.09
CA ASN A 367 18.96 3.78 10.99
C ASN A 367 17.64 3.20 11.51
N VAL A 368 16.53 3.54 10.88
CA VAL A 368 15.21 2.99 11.19
C VAL A 368 14.38 2.82 9.92
N THR A 369 13.79 1.64 9.77
CA THR A 369 12.76 1.37 8.75
C THR A 369 11.39 1.74 9.30
N VAL A 370 10.68 2.65 8.65
CA VAL A 370 9.27 2.93 8.93
C VAL A 370 8.40 2.02 8.08
N LYS A 371 7.41 1.37 8.71
CA LYS A 371 6.47 0.46 8.05
C LYS A 371 5.05 1.02 8.15
N SER A 372 4.21 0.73 7.15
CA SER A 372 2.81 1.15 7.13
C SER A 372 2.05 0.70 8.38
N ASN A 373 1.28 1.63 8.95
CA ASN A 373 0.42 1.40 10.12
C ASN A 373 1.14 0.74 11.33
N LYS A 374 2.45 0.96 11.50
CA LYS A 374 3.26 0.35 12.57
C LYS A 374 4.13 1.39 13.27
N VAL A 375 4.47 1.11 14.52
CA VAL A 375 5.43 1.88 15.31
C VAL A 375 6.78 1.17 15.30
N SER A 376 7.78 1.77 14.66
CA SER A 376 9.16 1.29 14.69
C SER A 376 9.87 1.81 15.93
N ILE A 377 10.62 0.95 16.63
CA ILE A 377 11.32 1.32 17.87
C ILE A 377 12.81 1.44 17.61
N ALA A 378 13.38 2.62 17.90
CA ALA A 378 14.82 2.86 17.92
C ALA A 378 15.30 3.05 19.36
N LYS A 379 16.44 2.46 19.72
CA LYS A 379 17.04 2.64 21.05
C LYS A 379 18.33 3.43 20.89
N MET A 380 18.45 4.54 21.60
CA MET A 380 19.64 5.40 21.59
C MET A 380 20.16 5.56 23.01
N THR A 381 21.47 5.44 23.17
CA THR A 381 22.16 5.47 24.47
C THR A 381 23.22 6.54 24.44
N ASP A 382 23.24 7.41 25.44
CA ASP A 382 24.27 8.43 25.58
C ASP A 382 25.26 8.08 26.66
N THR A 383 26.51 8.47 26.41
CA THR A 383 27.57 8.40 27.39
C THR A 383 27.49 9.61 28.31
N GLN A 384 27.49 9.38 29.63
CA GLN A 384 27.50 10.47 30.60
C GLN A 384 28.87 11.19 30.57
N ILE A 385 28.86 12.52 30.60
CA ILE A 385 30.07 13.32 30.78
C ILE A 385 30.67 12.99 32.15
N LYS A 386 31.98 12.74 32.19
CA LYS A 386 32.75 12.42 33.40
C LYS A 386 34.10 13.11 33.32
N GLY A 387 34.69 13.48 34.45
CA GLY A 387 35.99 14.13 34.53
C GLY A 387 36.72 13.76 35.81
N ARG A 388 37.83 14.43 36.08
CA ARG A 388 38.65 14.24 37.28
C ARG A 388 38.92 15.58 37.95
N ILE A 389 39.13 15.53 39.26
CA ILE A 389 39.61 16.65 40.04
C ILE A 389 41.00 16.27 40.54
N GLN A 390 41.98 17.15 40.33
CA GLN A 390 43.34 16.99 40.84
C GLN A 390 43.69 18.14 41.78
N VAL A 391 44.19 17.81 42.95
CA VAL A 391 44.71 18.77 43.92
C VAL A 391 46.23 18.77 43.85
N LEU A 392 46.84 19.95 43.77
CA LEU A 392 48.25 20.19 44.06
C LEU A 392 48.36 20.89 45.41
N LYS A 393 48.95 20.20 46.38
CA LYS A 393 49.18 20.70 47.72
C LYS A 393 50.59 21.23 47.86
N VAL A 394 50.70 22.48 48.31
CA VAL A 394 52.00 23.16 48.48
C VAL A 394 52.14 23.82 49.85
N ASP A 395 53.38 24.12 50.22
CA ASP A 395 53.73 25.06 51.27
C ASP A 395 53.37 26.49 50.85
N GLU A 396 52.75 27.28 51.73
CA GLU A 396 52.34 28.67 51.43
C GLU A 396 53.52 29.63 51.25
N GLU A 397 54.66 29.37 51.88
CA GLU A 397 55.84 30.24 51.83
C GLU A 397 56.83 29.80 50.76
N THR A 398 57.10 28.50 50.63
CA THR A 398 58.14 27.98 49.72
C THR A 398 57.60 27.51 48.38
N GLY A 399 56.31 27.16 48.29
CA GLY A 399 55.72 26.55 47.10
C GLY A 399 56.09 25.07 46.89
N GLU A 400 56.84 24.46 47.82
CA GLU A 400 57.24 23.06 47.76
C GLU A 400 56.02 22.12 47.91
N PRO A 401 55.99 20.97 47.22
CA PRO A 401 54.87 20.03 47.30
C PRO A 401 54.77 19.36 48.68
N LEU A 402 53.54 19.11 49.14
CA LEU A 402 53.28 18.50 50.44
C LEU A 402 52.52 17.17 50.34
N GLU A 403 53.16 16.11 50.85
CA GLU A 403 52.57 14.78 50.99
C GLU A 403 51.64 14.67 52.21
N GLY A 404 50.60 13.86 52.08
CA GLY A 404 49.77 13.41 53.21
C GLY A 404 48.62 14.34 53.61
N ALA A 405 48.30 15.36 52.80
CA ALA A 405 47.04 16.09 52.95
C ALA A 405 45.87 15.24 52.45
N SER A 406 44.76 15.20 53.18
CA SER A 406 43.53 14.54 52.73
C SER A 406 42.45 15.56 52.38
N PHE A 407 41.74 15.31 51.29
CA PHE A 407 40.66 16.13 50.76
C PHE A 407 39.40 15.31 50.56
N ASP A 408 38.27 15.84 51.01
CA ASP A 408 36.96 15.33 50.62
C ASP A 408 36.48 16.03 49.36
N ILE A 409 35.92 15.24 48.44
CA ILE A 409 35.16 15.72 47.29
C ILE A 409 33.69 15.44 47.60
N GLU A 410 32.91 16.50 47.76
CA GLU A 410 31.51 16.49 48.13
C GLU A 410 30.65 16.85 46.91
N ASP A 411 29.60 16.07 46.62
CA ASP A 411 28.61 16.43 45.62
C ASP A 411 27.81 17.64 46.15
N LYS A 412 27.91 18.79 45.46
CA LYS A 412 27.35 20.07 45.92
C LYS A 412 25.82 20.04 46.07
N THR A 413 25.15 19.17 45.31
CA THR A 413 23.68 19.08 45.32
C THR A 413 23.18 18.24 46.49
N THR A 414 23.86 17.13 46.78
CA THR A 414 23.42 16.17 47.80
C THR A 414 24.11 16.35 49.15
N GLY A 415 25.23 17.08 49.20
CA GLY A 415 26.08 17.22 50.38
C GLY A 415 26.84 15.95 50.77
N LYS A 416 26.85 14.93 49.88
CA LYS A 416 27.48 13.65 50.16
C LYS A 416 28.93 13.65 49.69
N VAL A 417 29.85 13.21 50.55
CA VAL A 417 31.23 12.90 50.15
C VAL A 417 31.20 11.73 49.16
N VAL A 418 31.63 12.00 47.92
CA VAL A 418 31.69 11.01 46.84
C VAL A 418 33.04 10.31 46.77
N GLU A 419 34.11 10.98 47.21
CA GLU A 419 35.47 10.43 47.23
C GLU A 419 36.34 11.20 48.25
N ASN A 420 37.30 10.50 48.87
CA ASN A 420 38.38 11.11 49.65
C ASN A 420 39.72 10.79 48.97
N ILE A 421 40.53 11.82 48.75
CA ILE A 421 41.83 11.70 48.08
C ILE A 421 42.94 12.21 49.00
N THR A 422 44.12 11.59 48.92
CA THR A 422 45.29 11.99 49.74
C THR A 422 46.49 12.27 48.84
N THR A 423 47.25 13.33 49.15
CA THR A 423 48.38 13.77 48.33
C THR A 423 49.60 12.87 48.50
N GLY A 424 50.24 12.53 47.37
CA GLY A 424 51.49 11.79 47.34
C GLY A 424 52.72 12.68 47.51
N VAL A 425 53.90 12.08 47.32
CA VAL A 425 55.21 12.73 47.44
C VAL A 425 55.42 13.94 46.53
N ASP A 426 54.72 14.00 45.40
CA ASP A 426 54.74 15.12 44.45
C ASP A 426 53.70 16.20 44.79
N GLY A 427 53.04 16.07 45.94
CA GLY A 427 52.00 16.96 46.42
C GLY A 427 50.68 16.80 45.67
N ARG A 428 50.54 15.82 44.75
CA ARG A 428 49.33 15.66 43.94
C ARG A 428 48.41 14.55 44.46
N ALA A 429 47.11 14.78 44.31
CA ALA A 429 46.06 13.78 44.50
C ALA A 429 45.03 13.91 43.39
N THR A 430 44.63 12.81 42.75
CA THR A 430 43.66 12.82 41.64
C THR A 430 42.49 11.89 41.94
N SER A 431 41.27 12.36 41.73
CA SER A 431 40.04 11.57 41.89
C SER A 431 39.89 10.47 40.83
N GLY A 432 38.95 9.55 41.08
CA GLY A 432 38.32 8.74 40.05
C GLY A 432 37.58 9.58 38.99
N LEU A 433 36.94 8.89 38.05
CA LEU A 433 36.05 9.55 37.08
C LEU A 433 34.73 9.90 37.75
N LEU A 434 34.53 11.19 37.99
CA LEU A 434 33.35 11.74 38.61
C LEU A 434 32.36 12.25 37.53
N PRO A 435 31.04 12.00 37.68
CA PRO A 435 30.02 12.47 36.73
C PRO A 435 29.96 14.00 36.58
N PHE A 436 29.40 14.47 35.46
CA PHE A 436 29.00 15.86 35.23
C PHE A 436 28.10 16.35 36.36
N ARG A 437 28.66 17.20 37.24
CA ARG A 437 28.03 17.86 38.40
C ARG A 437 28.93 18.97 38.92
N ASP A 438 28.40 19.72 39.88
CA ASP A 438 29.17 20.60 40.75
C ASP A 438 29.61 19.86 42.02
N TYR A 439 30.85 20.11 42.43
CA TYR A 439 31.50 19.53 43.60
C TYR A 439 32.07 20.62 44.50
N ILE A 440 32.22 20.30 45.78
CA ILE A 440 33.00 21.08 46.75
C ILE A 440 34.22 20.24 47.15
N VAL A 441 35.41 20.84 47.07
CA VAL A 441 36.66 20.21 47.51
C VAL A 441 37.16 20.93 48.75
N ARG A 442 37.42 20.18 49.83
CA ARG A 442 37.84 20.74 51.12
C ARG A 442 38.91 19.88 51.77
N GLU A 443 39.95 20.51 52.32
CA GLU A 443 40.96 19.82 53.12
C GLU A 443 40.33 19.34 54.43
N THR A 444 40.43 18.05 54.72
CA THR A 444 39.94 17.45 55.97
C THR A 444 41.06 17.05 56.90
N LYS A 445 42.29 16.92 56.38
CA LYS A 445 43.49 16.64 57.15
C LYS A 445 44.68 17.35 56.54
N ALA A 446 45.33 18.20 57.33
CA ALA A 446 46.57 18.86 56.94
C ALA A 446 47.75 17.87 56.87
N PRO A 447 48.76 18.15 56.03
CA PRO A 447 50.06 17.49 56.11
C PRO A 447 50.68 17.60 57.52
N ASN A 448 51.56 16.67 57.87
CA ASN A 448 52.25 16.71 59.15
C ASN A 448 53.03 18.03 59.31
N LYS A 449 52.92 18.68 60.49
CA LYS A 449 53.51 20.00 60.82
C LYS A 449 52.84 21.21 60.16
N TYR A 450 51.71 21.05 59.46
CA TYR A 450 50.98 22.15 58.84
C TYR A 450 49.64 22.42 59.53
N VAL A 451 49.19 23.67 59.49
CA VAL A 451 47.85 24.07 59.96
C VAL A 451 46.82 23.68 58.89
N LEU A 452 45.68 23.12 59.30
CA LEU A 452 44.55 22.82 58.42
C LEU A 452 44.00 24.10 57.80
N ASN A 453 43.84 24.10 56.48
CA ASN A 453 43.27 25.22 55.75
C ASN A 453 41.83 24.86 55.32
N GLY A 454 40.85 25.46 55.99
CA GLY A 454 39.42 25.23 55.73
C GLY A 454 38.87 25.87 54.46
N LYS A 455 39.71 26.38 53.55
CA LYS A 455 39.26 26.96 52.28
C LYS A 455 38.64 25.88 51.39
N GLU A 456 37.44 26.17 50.90
CA GLU A 456 36.69 25.32 49.98
C GLU A 456 36.86 25.79 48.52
N TYR A 457 36.76 24.84 47.60
CA TYR A 457 36.77 25.08 46.17
C TYR A 457 35.51 24.51 45.54
N GLU A 458 34.76 25.34 44.84
CA GLU A 458 33.67 24.88 43.98
C GLU A 458 34.26 24.48 42.62
N VAL A 459 33.97 23.25 42.18
CA VAL A 459 34.50 22.67 40.94
C VAL A 459 33.35 22.07 40.13
N SER A 460 33.24 22.47 38.86
CA SER A 460 32.21 21.96 37.95
C SER A 460 32.83 21.08 36.88
N ILE A 461 32.45 19.80 36.82
CA ILE A 461 32.84 18.92 35.72
C ILE A 461 31.87 19.17 34.56
N THR A 462 32.33 19.90 33.54
CA THR A 462 31.51 20.25 32.37
C THR A 462 31.96 19.57 31.08
N GLU A 463 33.23 19.18 30.98
CA GLU A 463 33.81 18.58 29.78
C GLU A 463 34.22 17.12 30.01
N HIS A 464 34.01 16.27 28.99
CA HIS A 464 34.30 14.84 29.09
C HIS A 464 35.81 14.58 29.13
N MET A 465 36.23 13.76 30.08
CA MET A 465 37.62 13.39 30.38
C MET A 465 38.52 14.57 30.79
N GLN A 466 37.96 15.73 31.10
CA GLN A 466 38.73 16.86 31.63
C GLN A 466 39.31 16.52 33.02
N THR A 467 40.51 17.02 33.30
CA THR A 467 41.05 17.08 34.65
C THR A 467 41.08 18.54 35.10
N ILE A 468 40.40 18.85 36.20
CA ILE A 468 40.38 20.19 36.78
C ILE A 468 41.43 20.24 37.88
N GLU A 469 42.39 21.14 37.75
CA GLU A 469 43.49 21.30 38.71
C GLU A 469 43.17 22.42 39.72
N ILE A 470 43.36 22.13 41.01
CA ILE A 470 43.27 23.12 42.09
C ILE A 470 44.59 23.15 42.88
N THR A 471 45.05 24.34 43.24
CA THR A 471 46.23 24.51 44.11
C THR A 471 45.78 24.93 45.50
N HIS A 472 46.26 24.19 46.51
CA HIS A 472 45.94 24.44 47.92
C HIS A 472 47.19 24.55 48.79
N SER A 473 47.37 25.70 49.45
CA SER A 473 48.54 25.99 50.27
C SER A 473 48.23 25.89 51.76
N ASN A 474 49.20 25.41 52.57
CA ASN A 474 49.09 25.42 54.04
C ASN A 474 50.27 26.16 54.66
N ARG A 475 50.02 26.74 55.83
CA ARG A 475 51.05 27.36 56.68
C ARG A 475 51.70 26.31 57.54
N ILE A 476 53.02 26.32 57.59
CA ILE A 476 53.77 25.53 58.56
C ILE A 476 53.44 26.00 59.98
N ILE A 477 53.31 25.08 60.92
CA ILE A 477 53.08 25.40 62.34
C ILE A 477 54.35 26.04 62.89
N LYS A 478 54.30 27.35 63.17
CA LYS A 478 55.39 28.10 63.80
C LYS A 478 55.18 28.14 65.31
N GLY A 479 56.21 27.73 66.06
CA GLY A 479 56.26 27.90 67.50
C GLY A 479 56.92 29.22 67.89
N ARG A 480 56.63 29.71 69.10
CA ARG A 480 57.38 30.81 69.72
C ARG A 480 58.16 30.25 70.91
N VAL A 481 59.46 30.54 70.95
CA VAL A 481 60.29 30.29 72.13
C VAL A 481 60.38 31.59 72.91
N ALA A 482 60.08 31.54 74.21
CA ALA A 482 60.29 32.63 75.14
C ALA A 482 61.27 32.16 76.21
N VAL A 483 62.37 32.90 76.38
CA VAL A 483 63.39 32.60 77.38
C VAL A 483 63.27 33.65 78.48
N LYS A 484 62.94 33.21 79.71
CA LYS A 484 63.05 34.04 80.90
C LYS A 484 64.39 33.72 81.55
N LYS A 485 65.34 34.67 81.50
CA LYS A 485 66.64 34.51 82.15
C LYS A 485 66.62 35.19 83.51
N THR A 486 66.70 34.38 84.56
CA THR A 486 66.79 34.86 85.95
C THR A 486 68.16 34.59 86.54
N ASP A 487 68.41 35.27 87.65
CA ASP A 487 69.50 34.95 88.56
C ASP A 487 69.24 33.61 89.28
N SER A 488 70.30 32.90 89.66
CA SER A 488 70.21 31.58 90.33
C SER A 488 70.03 31.67 91.85
N GLU A 489 70.37 32.81 92.46
CA GLU A 489 70.38 33.00 93.92
C GLU A 489 69.32 34.02 94.37
N ILE A 490 69.01 35.01 93.53
CA ILE A 490 68.03 36.07 93.83
C ILE A 490 66.70 35.77 93.14
N ALA A 491 65.69 35.43 93.94
CA ALA A 491 64.33 35.21 93.45
C ALA A 491 63.79 36.48 92.75
N ASP A 492 63.11 36.27 91.62
CA ASP A 492 62.45 37.31 90.79
C ASP A 492 63.35 38.36 90.12
N LEU A 493 64.68 38.26 90.22
CA LEU A 493 65.60 39.13 89.46
C LEU A 493 65.75 38.63 88.01
N ASN A 494 65.28 39.43 87.04
CA ASN A 494 65.49 39.20 85.62
C ASN A 494 66.82 39.80 85.17
N LEU A 495 67.58 39.09 84.32
CA LEU A 495 68.88 39.53 83.83
C LEU A 495 68.75 40.15 82.42
N GLU A 496 69.19 41.39 82.28
CA GLU A 496 69.21 42.13 81.00
C GLU A 496 70.56 41.94 80.26
N GLY A 497 70.54 42.01 78.93
CA GLY A 497 71.73 41.92 78.09
C GLY A 497 72.21 40.52 77.72
N ALA A 498 71.51 39.46 78.13
CA ALA A 498 71.82 38.09 77.72
C ALA A 498 71.38 37.82 76.26
N GLU A 499 72.30 37.34 75.43
CA GLU A 499 72.04 36.94 74.05
C GLU A 499 71.82 35.43 73.95
N PHE A 500 70.84 35.02 73.15
CA PHE A 500 70.52 33.62 72.90
C PHE A 500 70.48 33.38 71.39
N THR A 501 71.11 32.29 70.95
CA THR A 501 71.00 31.78 69.58
C THR A 501 70.21 30.48 69.61
N ILE A 502 69.17 30.40 68.79
CA ILE A 502 68.42 29.17 68.60
C ILE A 502 69.12 28.39 67.50
N TYR A 503 69.27 27.07 67.66
CA TYR A 503 69.78 26.20 66.62
C TYR A 503 68.73 25.13 66.29
N ASP A 504 68.58 24.78 65.03
CA ASP A 504 67.85 23.58 64.64
C ASP A 504 68.62 22.30 65.06
N ASN A 505 68.01 21.12 64.89
CA ASN A 505 68.66 19.84 65.22
C ASN A 505 69.91 19.54 64.37
N ASN A 506 70.12 20.28 63.28
CA ASN A 506 71.29 20.19 62.41
C ASN A 506 72.35 21.26 62.74
N LYS A 507 72.14 22.03 63.83
CA LYS A 507 73.00 23.13 64.30
C LYS A 507 73.05 24.35 63.38
N ASN A 508 72.02 24.57 62.57
CA ASN A 508 71.84 25.82 61.85
C ASN A 508 71.16 26.85 62.77
N SER A 509 71.72 28.06 62.84
CA SER A 509 71.20 29.17 63.65
C SER A 509 70.03 29.90 62.99
#